data_AF-A0A3M5BB83-F1
#
_entry.id   AF-A0A3M5BB83-F1
#
_cell.length_a   1.000
_cell.length_b   1.000
_cell.length_c   1.000
_cell.angle_alpha   90.00
_cell.angle_beta   90.00
_cell.angle_gamma   90.00
#
_symmetry.space_group_name_H-M   'P 1'
#
loop_
_entity.id
_entity.type
_entity.pdbx_description
1 polymer ?
#
loop_
_entity_poly.entity_id
_entity_poly.type
_entity_poly.pdbx_seq_one_letter_code
_entity_poly.pdbx_strand_id
1 'polypeptide(L)'
;MLAAGAVSLPKGCVITPHPGEGARLLGVGIKDIQADRAAAVRALARKFDTVCVLKGSGSLIADASGQLALCDRGHPAMATAGLGDVLAGLIGALLAQHLTPFDAACLAVWLHASAGQKVGEYGRGLAASDIIPAIRQLLEELQPCLI
;
A
#
# COMPACT_ATOMS: atom_id res chain seq x y z
N MET A 1 -12.55 -6.14 13.55
CA MET A 1 -11.82 -7.10 14.40
C MET A 1 -10.53 -6.50 14.94
N LEU A 2 -9.58 -6.05 14.10
CA LEU A 2 -8.33 -5.43 14.57
C LEU A 2 -8.55 -4.16 15.42
N ALA A 3 -9.39 -3.22 14.96
CA ALA A 3 -9.72 -2.00 15.73
C ALA A 3 -10.43 -2.29 17.07
N ALA A 4 -11.07 -3.46 17.20
CA ALA A 4 -11.75 -3.90 18.41
C ALA A 4 -10.83 -4.71 19.35
N GLY A 5 -9.55 -4.88 19.01
CA GLY A 5 -8.60 -5.68 19.78
C GLY A 5 -8.87 -7.20 19.74
N ALA A 6 -9.78 -7.67 18.88
CA ALA A 6 -10.20 -9.07 18.85
C ALA A 6 -9.22 -9.99 18.11
N VAL A 7 -8.17 -9.44 17.50
CA VAL A 7 -7.18 -10.16 16.69
C VAL A 7 -5.80 -9.56 16.94
N SER A 8 -4.79 -10.42 17.14
CA SER A 8 -3.38 -10.04 17.14
C SER A 8 -2.78 -10.19 15.74
N LEU A 9 -1.81 -9.34 15.42
CA LEU A 9 -1.12 -9.38 14.14
C LEU A 9 0.10 -10.33 14.21
N PRO A 10 0.37 -11.10 13.15
CA PRO A 10 1.59 -11.88 13.08
C PRO A 10 2.81 -10.98 12.93
N LYS A 11 3.97 -11.44 13.41
CA LYS A 11 5.25 -10.74 13.23
C LYS A 11 5.56 -10.59 11.74
N GLY A 12 6.09 -9.43 11.36
CA GLY A 12 6.47 -9.15 9.98
C GLY A 12 5.30 -9.00 9.01
N CYS A 13 4.07 -8.77 9.50
CA CYS A 13 2.96 -8.45 8.63
C CYS A 13 3.00 -7.01 8.11
N VAL A 14 2.12 -6.72 7.14
CA VAL A 14 1.87 -5.38 6.60
C VAL A 14 0.37 -5.13 6.67
N ILE A 15 -0.03 -3.94 7.10
CA ILE A 15 -1.43 -3.49 7.06
C ILE A 15 -1.59 -2.39 6.00
N THR A 16 -2.68 -2.41 5.24
CA THR A 16 -2.90 -1.50 4.08
C THR A 16 -4.15 -0.64 4.20
N PRO A 17 -4.38 0.09 5.31
CA PRO A 17 -5.62 0.83 5.50
C PRO A 17 -5.79 1.97 4.46
N HIS A 18 -7.02 2.17 3.99
CA HIS A 18 -7.44 3.46 3.43
C HIS A 18 -7.69 4.47 4.58
N PRO A 19 -7.84 5.79 4.32
CA PRO A 19 -7.96 6.79 5.38
C PRO A 19 -9.09 6.52 6.39
N GLY A 20 -10.26 6.09 5.91
CA GLY A 20 -11.37 5.62 6.77
C GLY A 20 -11.02 4.44 7.69
N GLU A 21 -10.29 3.43 7.18
CA GLU A 21 -9.81 2.32 8.00
C GLU A 21 -8.77 2.77 9.01
N GLY A 22 -7.84 3.64 8.60
CA GLY A 22 -6.82 4.23 9.47
C GLY A 22 -7.43 5.04 10.62
N ALA A 23 -8.43 5.86 10.31
CA ALA A 23 -9.20 6.63 11.29
C ALA A 23 -9.84 5.70 12.35
N ARG A 24 -10.52 4.64 11.89
CA ARG A 24 -11.12 3.62 12.78
C ARG A 24 -10.07 2.91 13.63
N LEU A 25 -8.91 2.58 13.05
CA LEU A 25 -7.83 1.90 13.75
C LEU A 25 -7.15 2.79 14.80
N LEU A 26 -7.05 4.10 14.57
CA LEU A 26 -6.52 5.06 15.54
C LEU A 26 -7.56 5.57 16.54
N GLY A 27 -8.86 5.44 16.24
CA GLY A 27 -9.93 6.00 17.06
C GLY A 27 -10.08 7.52 16.90
N VAL A 28 -9.77 8.04 15.71
CA VAL A 28 -9.81 9.48 15.37
C VAL A 28 -10.72 9.72 14.16
N GLY A 29 -10.96 10.99 13.81
CA GLY A 29 -11.72 11.34 12.61
C GLY A 29 -10.89 11.19 11.32
N ILE A 30 -11.55 10.96 10.19
CA ILE A 30 -10.89 10.94 8.87
C ILE A 30 -10.19 12.27 8.57
N LYS A 31 -10.77 13.39 9.02
CA LYS A 31 -10.18 14.73 8.87
C LYS A 31 -8.82 14.82 9.55
N ASP A 32 -8.66 14.21 10.72
CA ASP A 32 -7.40 14.21 11.47
C ASP A 32 -6.32 13.40 10.74
N ILE A 33 -6.70 12.25 10.15
CA ILE A 33 -5.81 11.45 9.29
C ILE A 33 -5.33 12.28 8.10
N GLN A 34 -6.24 13.01 7.44
CA GLN A 34 -5.93 13.78 6.23
C GLN A 34 -5.14 15.06 6.53
N ALA A 35 -5.30 15.63 7.72
CA ALA A 35 -4.56 16.83 8.15
C ALA A 35 -3.06 16.55 8.30
N ASP A 36 -2.69 15.37 8.83
CA ASP A 36 -1.29 14.92 8.90
C ASP A 36 -1.18 13.40 8.66
N ARG A 37 -1.11 13.03 7.38
CA ARG A 37 -1.04 11.63 6.97
C ARG A 37 0.27 10.96 7.38
N ALA A 38 1.37 11.71 7.47
CA ALA A 38 2.67 11.20 7.86
C ALA A 38 2.71 10.86 9.36
N ALA A 39 2.14 11.71 10.21
CA ALA A 39 1.94 11.38 11.61
C ALA A 39 0.99 10.19 11.78
N ALA A 40 -0.11 10.15 11.02
CA ALA A 40 -1.09 9.07 11.10
C ALA A 40 -0.51 7.70 10.74
N VAL A 41 0.21 7.57 9.61
CA VAL A 41 0.80 6.28 9.19
C VAL A 41 1.86 5.79 10.20
N ARG A 42 2.67 6.70 10.74
CA ARG A 42 3.65 6.39 11.80
C ARG A 42 2.97 5.96 13.09
N ALA A 43 1.86 6.60 13.46
CA ALA A 43 1.08 6.22 14.64
C ALA A 43 0.46 4.82 14.47
N LEU A 44 -0.06 4.51 13.27
CA LEU A 44 -0.56 3.16 12.95
C LEU A 44 0.55 2.12 13.04
N ALA A 45 1.70 2.36 12.40
CA ALA A 45 2.83 1.45 12.40
C ALA A 45 3.33 1.14 13.82
N ARG A 46 3.49 2.17 14.66
CA ARG A 46 3.88 2.00 16.07
C ARG A 46 2.80 1.31 16.91
N LYS A 47 1.53 1.70 16.76
CA LYS A 47 0.42 1.14 17.55
C LYS A 47 0.30 -0.38 17.37
N PHE A 48 0.58 -0.85 16.17
CA PHE A 48 0.41 -2.25 15.78
C PHE A 48 1.74 -3.01 15.62
N ASP A 49 2.88 -2.38 15.93
CA ASP A 49 4.24 -2.94 15.80
C ASP A 49 4.46 -3.63 14.44
N THR A 50 4.14 -2.91 13.35
CA THR A 50 4.06 -3.47 11.99
C THR A 50 4.41 -2.41 10.94
N VAL A 51 4.50 -2.84 9.67
CA VAL A 51 4.54 -1.92 8.53
C VAL A 51 3.12 -1.52 8.14
N CYS A 52 2.88 -0.22 8.01
CA CYS A 52 1.61 0.34 7.60
C CYS A 52 1.74 1.07 6.26
N VAL A 53 0.87 0.72 5.32
CA VAL A 53 0.65 1.42 4.06
C VAL A 53 -0.65 2.21 4.15
N LEU A 54 -0.56 3.53 4.34
CA LEU A 54 -1.71 4.42 4.32
C LEU A 54 -2.04 4.82 2.88
N LYS A 55 -3.03 4.11 2.31
CA LYS A 55 -3.46 4.28 0.91
C LYS A 55 -4.05 5.67 0.65
N GLY A 56 -3.86 6.18 -0.56
CA GLY A 56 -4.39 7.45 -1.05
C GLY A 56 -3.51 8.06 -2.13
N SER A 57 -3.89 9.24 -2.63
CA SER A 57 -3.02 10.03 -3.52
C SER A 57 -1.73 10.39 -2.77
N GLY A 58 -0.57 9.98 -3.26
CA GLY A 58 0.64 10.04 -2.44
C GLY A 58 0.58 9.02 -1.31
N SER A 59 0.61 7.72 -1.63
CA SER A 59 0.52 6.68 -0.59
C SER A 59 1.76 6.70 0.29
N LEU A 60 1.58 6.53 1.60
CA LEU A 60 2.68 6.58 2.58
C LEU A 60 2.89 5.19 3.19
N ILE A 61 4.16 4.85 3.42
CA ILE A 61 4.58 3.59 4.03
C ILE A 61 5.42 3.94 5.26
N ALA A 62 5.11 3.37 6.42
CA ALA A 62 5.94 3.51 7.61
C ALA A 62 6.08 2.19 8.35
N ASP A 63 7.20 1.99 9.04
CA ASP A 63 7.40 0.88 9.97
C ASP A 63 7.36 1.35 11.43
N ALA A 64 7.41 0.40 12.36
CA ALA A 64 7.42 0.69 13.80
C ALA A 64 8.72 1.38 14.27
N SER A 65 9.83 1.25 13.52
CA SER A 65 11.11 1.89 13.83
C SER A 65 11.12 3.39 13.51
N GLY A 66 10.21 3.85 12.66
CA GLY A 66 10.04 5.25 12.29
C GLY A 66 10.45 5.58 10.85
N GLN A 67 10.85 4.57 10.06
CA GLN A 67 11.06 4.75 8.63
C GLN A 67 9.79 5.25 7.96
N LEU A 68 9.94 6.07 6.93
CA LEU A 68 8.84 6.64 6.17
C LEU A 68 9.23 6.72 4.69
N ALA A 69 8.37 6.20 3.83
CA ALA A 69 8.46 6.35 2.40
C ALA A 69 7.17 6.97 1.83
N LEU A 70 7.32 7.71 0.75
CA LEU A 70 6.24 8.29 -0.04
C LEU A 70 6.29 7.69 -1.44
N CYS A 71 5.17 7.16 -1.91
CA CYS A 71 4.97 6.90 -3.32
C CYS A 71 4.20 8.07 -3.93
N ASP A 72 4.87 8.84 -4.78
CA ASP A 72 4.37 10.01 -5.50
C ASP A 72 3.65 9.67 -6.82
N ARG A 73 3.56 8.39 -7.15
CA ARG A 73 2.93 7.87 -8.37
C ARG A 73 1.46 7.52 -8.16
N GLY A 74 0.79 7.27 -9.28
CA GLY A 74 -0.60 6.82 -9.33
C GLY A 74 -1.44 7.66 -10.29
N HIS A 75 -2.70 7.28 -10.44
CA HIS A 75 -3.63 7.97 -11.32
C HIS A 75 -5.04 7.99 -10.71
N PRO A 76 -5.85 9.05 -10.91
CA PRO A 76 -7.20 9.12 -10.36
C PRO A 76 -8.13 7.96 -10.78
N ALA A 77 -7.87 7.33 -11.92
CA ALA A 77 -8.62 6.15 -12.37
C ALA A 77 -8.47 4.93 -11.44
N MET A 78 -7.46 4.93 -10.56
CA MET A 78 -7.22 3.86 -9.58
C MET A 78 -8.19 3.86 -8.40
N ALA A 79 -9.05 4.87 -8.28
CA ALA A 79 -10.05 4.95 -7.21
C ALA A 79 -11.27 4.04 -7.47
N THR A 80 -11.02 2.78 -7.86
CA THR A 80 -12.01 1.76 -8.17
C THR A 80 -11.90 0.57 -7.21
N ALA A 81 -12.98 -0.21 -7.10
CA ALA A 81 -13.02 -1.38 -6.23
C ALA A 81 -12.03 -2.47 -6.71
N GLY A 82 -11.45 -3.21 -5.75
CA GLY A 82 -10.55 -4.33 -6.02
C GLY A 82 -9.06 -3.97 -6.16
N LEU A 83 -8.69 -2.71 -6.41
CA LEU A 83 -7.27 -2.31 -6.49
C LEU A 83 -6.53 -2.53 -5.17
N GLY A 84 -7.21 -2.31 -4.04
CA GLY A 84 -6.65 -2.60 -2.72
C GLY A 84 -6.31 -4.08 -2.52
N ASP A 85 -7.08 -4.99 -3.13
CA ASP A 85 -6.87 -6.43 -3.06
C ASP A 85 -5.67 -6.84 -3.92
N VAL A 86 -5.51 -6.24 -5.11
CA VAL A 86 -4.31 -6.41 -5.94
C VAL A 86 -3.06 -5.95 -5.21
N LEU A 87 -3.10 -4.79 -4.56
CA LEU A 87 -1.98 -4.31 -3.73
C LEU A 87 -1.65 -5.29 -2.59
N ALA A 88 -2.66 -5.78 -1.88
CA ALA A 88 -2.45 -6.75 -0.79
C ALA A 88 -1.84 -8.07 -1.31
N GLY A 89 -2.32 -8.58 -2.44
CA GLY A 89 -1.76 -9.76 -3.10
C GLY A 89 -0.31 -9.56 -3.54
N LEU A 90 0.03 -8.39 -4.08
CA LEU A 90 1.39 -8.05 -4.49
C LEU A 90 2.35 -8.00 -3.29
N ILE A 91 1.93 -7.38 -2.19
CA ILE A 91 2.71 -7.37 -0.94
C ILE A 91 2.93 -8.81 -0.45
N GLY A 92 1.87 -9.63 -0.41
CA GLY A 92 1.95 -11.02 0.00
C GLY A 92 2.91 -11.85 -0.86
N ALA A 93 2.89 -11.65 -2.17
CA ALA A 93 3.78 -12.32 -3.11
C ALA A 93 5.25 -11.92 -2.92
N LEU A 94 5.53 -10.65 -2.61
CA LEU A 94 6.89 -10.18 -2.34
C LEU A 94 7.41 -10.64 -0.97
N LEU A 95 6.55 -10.68 0.05
CA LEU A 95 6.86 -11.30 1.34
C LEU A 95 7.20 -12.79 1.20
N ALA A 96 6.44 -13.52 0.36
CA ALA A 96 6.71 -14.93 0.08
C ALA A 96 8.05 -15.15 -0.66
N GLN A 97 8.56 -14.13 -1.34
CA GLN A 97 9.89 -14.09 -1.96
C GLN A 97 11.00 -13.61 -0.99
N HIS A 98 10.71 -13.54 0.32
CA HIS A 98 11.66 -13.21 1.38
C HIS A 98 12.12 -11.74 1.42
N LEU A 99 11.40 -10.82 0.79
CA LEU A 99 11.63 -9.39 1.02
C LEU A 99 11.26 -9.02 2.47
N THR A 100 11.95 -8.03 3.03
CA THR A 100 11.55 -7.47 4.31
C THR A 100 10.15 -6.84 4.18
N PRO A 101 9.35 -6.75 5.27
CA PRO A 101 8.01 -6.20 5.17
C PRO A 101 7.97 -4.75 4.68
N PHE A 102 8.97 -3.94 5.02
CA PHE A 102 9.05 -2.55 4.57
C PHE A 102 9.41 -2.47 3.09
N ASP A 103 10.40 -3.25 2.62
CA ASP A 103 10.79 -3.28 1.22
C ASP A 103 9.68 -3.85 0.33
N ALA A 104 9.02 -4.93 0.78
CA ALA A 104 7.89 -5.53 0.09
C ALA A 104 6.74 -4.52 -0.05
N ALA A 105 6.42 -3.77 1.01
CA ALA A 105 5.39 -2.73 0.98
C ALA A 105 5.77 -1.59 0.02
N CYS A 106 7.00 -1.08 0.09
CA CYS A 106 7.47 0.00 -0.77
C CYS A 106 7.45 -0.40 -2.26
N LEU A 107 8.00 -1.57 -2.59
CA LEU A 107 8.03 -2.07 -3.96
C LEU A 107 6.63 -2.35 -4.49
N ALA A 108 5.77 -3.00 -3.70
CA ALA A 108 4.38 -3.27 -4.10
C ALA A 108 3.60 -1.98 -4.39
N VAL A 109 3.70 -0.99 -3.50
CA VAL A 109 3.00 0.29 -3.68
C VAL A 109 3.51 0.99 -4.94
N TRP A 110 4.82 1.00 -5.16
CA TRP A 110 5.41 1.63 -6.34
C TRP A 110 4.98 0.94 -7.63
N LEU A 111 5.04 -0.39 -7.71
CA LEU A 111 4.60 -1.17 -8.87
C LEU A 111 3.12 -0.97 -9.16
N HIS A 112 2.28 -1.07 -8.11
CA HIS A 112 0.83 -0.88 -8.21
C HIS A 112 0.48 0.52 -8.70
N ALA A 113 1.11 1.56 -8.14
CA ALA A 113 0.90 2.96 -8.53
C ALA A 113 1.39 3.25 -9.96
N SER A 114 2.56 2.74 -10.33
CA SER A 114 3.15 2.92 -11.66
C SER A 114 2.33 2.21 -12.73
N ALA A 115 1.87 0.98 -12.46
CA ALA A 115 0.98 0.25 -13.35
C ALA A 115 -0.35 0.99 -13.54
N GLY A 116 -0.97 1.45 -12.45
CA GLY A 116 -2.20 2.22 -12.52
C GLY A 116 -2.04 3.57 -13.22
N GLN A 117 -0.85 4.19 -13.14
CA GLN A 117 -0.52 5.37 -13.93
C GLN A 117 -0.46 5.05 -15.43
N LYS A 118 0.26 4.00 -15.82
CA LYS A 118 0.40 3.56 -17.21
C LYS A 118 -0.95 3.18 -17.84
N VAL A 119 -1.78 2.42 -17.14
CA VAL A 119 -3.09 1.98 -17.67
C VAL A 119 -4.13 3.10 -17.56
N GLY A 120 -3.99 4.00 -16.58
CA GLY A 120 -4.89 5.14 -16.41
C GLY A 120 -4.87 6.16 -17.55
N GLU A 121 -3.80 6.21 -18.35
CA GLU A 121 -3.69 7.07 -19.54
C GLU A 121 -4.76 6.76 -20.62
N TYR A 122 -5.29 5.54 -20.64
CA TYR A 122 -6.37 5.14 -21.55
C TYR A 122 -7.76 5.62 -21.09
N GLY A 123 -7.85 6.29 -19.94
CA GLY A 123 -9.07 6.92 -19.43
C GLY A 123 -9.62 6.27 -18.17
N ARG A 124 -10.94 6.44 -17.97
CA ARG A 124 -11.67 5.92 -16.80
C ARG A 124 -12.16 4.50 -17.07
N GLY A 125 -12.59 3.80 -16.00
CA GLY A 125 -13.14 2.44 -16.10
C GLY A 125 -12.13 1.33 -15.83
N LEU A 126 -10.97 1.67 -15.28
CA LEU A 126 -9.94 0.74 -14.86
C LEU A 126 -10.49 -0.30 -13.87
N ALA A 127 -10.54 -1.56 -14.30
CA ALA A 127 -10.78 -2.69 -13.43
C ALA A 127 -9.49 -3.17 -12.76
N ALA A 128 -9.63 -3.87 -11.64
CA ALA A 128 -8.48 -4.43 -10.93
C ALA A 128 -7.65 -5.42 -11.75
N SER A 129 -8.30 -6.15 -12.67
CA SER A 129 -7.63 -7.05 -13.61
C SER A 129 -6.70 -6.33 -14.58
N ASP A 130 -7.02 -5.08 -14.92
CA ASP A 130 -6.35 -4.37 -16.02
C ASP A 130 -4.93 -3.94 -15.64
N ILE A 131 -4.65 -3.76 -14.34
CA ILE A 131 -3.33 -3.38 -13.86
C ILE A 131 -2.36 -4.56 -13.71
N ILE A 132 -2.86 -5.80 -13.65
CA ILE A 132 -2.03 -6.99 -13.38
C ILE A 132 -1.00 -7.21 -14.50
N PRO A 133 -1.35 -7.15 -15.81
CA PRO A 133 -0.37 -7.25 -16.88
C PRO A 133 0.70 -6.15 -16.84
N ALA A 134 0.30 -4.92 -16.50
CA ALA A 134 1.22 -3.79 -16.39
C ALA A 134 2.18 -3.93 -15.20
N ILE A 135 1.73 -4.46 -14.06
CA ILE A 135 2.61 -4.80 -12.93
C ILE A 135 3.68 -5.81 -13.37
N ARG A 136 3.27 -6.88 -14.07
CA ARG A 136 4.21 -7.89 -14.58
C ARG A 136 5.25 -7.28 -15.52
N GLN A 137 4.81 -6.44 -16.46
CA GLN A 137 5.73 -5.78 -17.39
C GLN A 137 6.75 -4.90 -16.65
N LEU A 138 6.32 -4.13 -15.65
CA LEU A 138 7.23 -3.29 -14.86
C LEU A 138 8.26 -4.12 -14.08
N LEU A 139 7.87 -5.28 -13.57
CA LEU A 139 8.80 -6.21 -12.92
C LEU A 139 9.85 -6.73 -13.90
N GLU A 140 9.45 -7.12 -15.11
CA GLU A 140 10.36 -7.58 -16.16
C GLU A 140 11.32 -6.47 -16.61
N GLU A 141 10.84 -5.24 -16.80
CA GLU A 141 11.66 -4.07 -17.18
C GLU A 141 12.72 -3.70 -16.13
N LEU A 142 12.41 -3.92 -14.85
CA LEU A 142 13.31 -3.64 -13.73
C LEU A 142 14.26 -4.79 -13.39
N GLN A 143 14.15 -5.93 -14.08
CA GLN A 143 15.13 -7.02 -14.06
C GLN A 143 15.91 -7.11 -15.39
N PRO A 144 16.69 -6.09 -15.79
CA PRO A 144 17.39 -6.13 -17.07
C PRO A 144 18.49 -7.21 -17.16
N CYS A 145 18.90 -7.85 -16.05
CA CYS A 145 19.96 -8.87 -16.06
C CYS A 145 19.73 -9.98 -15.01
N LEU A 146 18.90 -10.97 -15.34
CA LEU A 146 19.05 -12.34 -14.84
C LEU A 146 19.01 -13.28 -16.06
N ILE A 147 20.10 -13.24 -16.83
CA ILE A 147 20.49 -14.26 -17.81
C ILE A 147 21.88 -14.75 -17.38
#